data_AF-A0A844DK41-F1
#
_entry.id   AF-A0A844DK41-F1
#
_cell.length_a   1.000
_cell.length_b   1.000
_cell.length_c   1.000
_cell.angle_alpha   90.00
_cell.angle_beta   90.00
_cell.angle_gamma   90.00
#
_symmetry.space_group_name_H-M   'P 1'
#
loop_
_entity.id
_entity.type
_entity.pdbx_description
1 polymer ?
#
loop_
_entity_poly.entity_id
_entity_poly.type
_entity_poly.pdbx_seq_one_letter_code
_entity_poly.pdbx_strand_id
1 'polypeptide(L)'
;MQVTVKLSAREGAAHVSGILAGFTLLAKRGELTLRVQDERQGSPLAREALLETEIDGRTVVFDLMDGYFYNDPAAVLALFQRADVVFKRSFSAEKNRQFPGDISAKLRPLGLNYYVTCPGSPLEAERSAKSRLKQWALSTRCYPQDFEARLTRVRKKPRILFLTRLWDPEEPAVQQYPELQAEWRQVNADRIELLHRLQAAFPEQFTGGVSDNACARRQCPELILPDKLTGKRAYLHRMQHTEICVASTGLHGSTGWKLAEYVAAGRAIVTEPLRYTLPGGFEEGKNYKTYTSPAECEEQLRQLLADPAAILAMAQHNAAYYQTWLRPEQQVRQALRQLETGEM
;
A
#
# COMPACT_ATOMS: atom_id res chain seq x y z
N MET A 1 3.89 -0.74 28.34
CA MET A 1 3.35 -1.76 27.43
C MET A 1 4.49 -2.59 26.86
N GLN A 2 4.36 -3.92 26.91
CA GLN A 2 5.30 -4.86 26.33
C GLN A 2 4.68 -5.44 25.05
N VAL A 3 5.45 -5.42 23.96
CA VAL A 3 5.04 -5.98 22.66
C VAL A 3 6.02 -7.06 22.25
N THR A 4 5.49 -8.25 21.98
CA THR A 4 6.24 -9.32 21.32
C THR A 4 5.72 -9.50 19.91
N VAL A 5 6.58 -9.39 18.90
CA VAL A 5 6.25 -9.68 17.51
C VAL A 5 6.74 -11.06 17.15
N LYS A 6 5.85 -11.90 16.61
CA LYS A 6 6.20 -13.20 16.01
C LYS A 6 6.39 -13.01 14.52
N LEU A 7 7.65 -12.89 14.10
CA LEU A 7 8.00 -12.72 12.70
C LEU A 7 7.93 -14.08 11.99
N SER A 8 6.83 -14.33 11.29
CA SER A 8 6.60 -15.58 10.54
C SER A 8 6.71 -15.38 9.02
N ALA A 9 6.32 -14.21 8.50
CA ALA A 9 6.31 -13.89 7.08
C ALA A 9 7.71 -13.90 6.45
N ARG A 10 7.87 -14.64 5.34
CA ARG A 10 9.05 -14.62 4.46
C ARG A 10 8.71 -13.99 3.11
N GLU A 11 7.74 -14.54 2.40
CA GLU A 11 7.30 -14.00 1.10
C GLU A 11 6.51 -12.70 1.29
N GLY A 12 5.70 -12.62 2.35
CA GLY A 12 4.96 -11.42 2.76
C GLY A 12 5.78 -10.35 3.49
N ALA A 13 7.11 -10.49 3.60
CA ALA A 13 7.96 -9.59 4.40
C ALA A 13 7.83 -8.10 3.98
N ALA A 14 7.65 -7.84 2.69
CA ALA A 14 7.44 -6.47 2.19
C ALA A 14 6.12 -5.87 2.70
N HIS A 15 5.06 -6.67 2.83
CA HIS A 15 3.75 -6.20 3.27
C HIS A 15 3.74 -5.83 4.76
N VAL A 16 4.41 -6.60 5.61
CA VAL A 16 4.48 -6.37 7.06
C VAL A 16 5.49 -5.28 7.45
N SER A 17 6.32 -4.83 6.50
CA SER A 17 7.42 -3.89 6.75
C SER A 17 7.00 -2.59 7.43
N GLY A 18 5.86 -2.01 7.04
CA GLY A 18 5.37 -0.76 7.62
C GLY A 18 4.98 -0.90 9.09
N ILE A 19 4.23 -1.95 9.45
CA ILE A 19 3.83 -2.20 10.85
C ILE A 19 5.06 -2.51 11.73
N LEU A 20 5.99 -3.33 11.22
CA LEU A 20 7.27 -3.59 11.89
C LEU A 20 8.08 -2.31 12.10
N ALA A 21 8.13 -1.43 11.10
CA ALA A 21 8.78 -0.13 11.22
C ALA A 21 8.09 0.73 12.29
N GLY A 22 6.76 0.72 12.35
CA GLY A 22 5.99 1.41 13.38
C GLY A 22 6.34 0.98 14.80
N PHE A 23 6.31 -0.32 15.08
CA PHE A 23 6.72 -0.87 16.39
C PHE A 23 8.17 -0.53 16.71
N THR A 24 9.07 -0.66 15.75
CA THR A 24 10.51 -0.38 15.93
C THR A 24 10.75 1.10 16.24
N LEU A 25 10.06 2.02 15.55
CA LEU A 25 10.18 3.46 15.77
C LEU A 25 9.62 3.88 17.15
N LEU A 26 8.50 3.29 17.59
CA LEU A 26 7.96 3.52 18.93
C LEU A 26 8.90 3.01 20.01
N ALA A 27 9.48 1.81 19.83
CA ALA A 27 10.45 1.25 20.76
C ALA A 27 11.70 2.13 20.89
N LYS A 28 12.21 2.65 19.77
CA LYS A 28 13.36 3.58 19.75
C LYS A 28 13.10 4.89 20.47
N ARG A 29 11.84 5.31 20.61
CA ARG A 29 11.44 6.49 21.39
C ARG A 29 11.17 6.19 22.86
N GLY A 30 11.28 4.92 23.28
CA GLY A 30 10.94 4.49 24.63
C GLY A 30 9.44 4.46 24.90
N GLU A 31 8.58 4.50 23.86
CA GLU A 31 7.12 4.47 24.02
C GLU A 31 6.59 3.05 24.29
N LEU A 32 7.36 2.02 23.94
CA LEU A 32 7.07 0.61 24.24
C LEU A 32 8.35 -0.23 24.32
N THR A 33 8.26 -1.42 24.92
CA THR A 33 9.33 -2.42 24.88
C THR A 33 9.02 -3.44 23.79
N LEU A 34 9.89 -3.57 22.79
CA LEU A 34 9.72 -4.49 21.66
C LEU A 34 10.62 -5.72 21.79
N ARG A 35 10.02 -6.90 21.76
CA ARG A 35 10.70 -8.19 21.57
C ARG A 35 10.32 -8.75 20.21
N VAL A 36 11.28 -9.32 19.49
CA VAL A 36 11.02 -10.02 18.22
C VAL A 36 11.38 -11.49 18.38
N GLN A 37 10.43 -12.36 18.07
CA GLN A 37 10.60 -13.80 17.98
C GLN A 37 10.63 -14.17 16.50
N ASP A 38 11.71 -14.81 16.06
CA ASP A 38 11.83 -15.28 14.68
C ASP A 38 11.18 -16.66 14.56
N GLU A 39 9.99 -16.71 13.96
CA GLU A 39 9.21 -17.92 13.75
C GLU A 39 9.12 -18.29 12.27
N ARG A 40 9.98 -17.71 11.41
CA ARG A 40 9.89 -17.92 9.96
C ARG A 40 10.17 -19.37 9.55
N GLN A 41 10.96 -20.10 10.33
CA GLN A 41 11.32 -21.47 10.00
C GLN A 41 10.16 -22.43 10.30
N GLY A 42 9.63 -23.06 9.25
CA GLY A 42 8.56 -24.06 9.37
C GLY A 42 7.17 -23.49 9.67
N SER A 43 7.00 -22.16 9.69
CA SER A 43 5.69 -21.56 9.91
C SER A 43 4.78 -21.77 8.69
N PRO A 44 3.53 -22.23 8.89
CA PRO A 44 2.54 -22.30 7.82
C PRO A 44 2.15 -20.91 7.30
N LEU A 45 2.45 -19.85 8.06
CA LEU A 45 2.17 -18.46 7.70
C LEU A 45 3.31 -17.81 6.91
N ALA A 46 4.38 -18.54 6.58
CA ALA A 46 5.57 -17.95 5.95
C ALA A 46 5.31 -17.31 4.58
N ARG A 47 4.25 -17.75 3.89
CA ARG A 47 3.82 -17.21 2.60
C ARG A 47 2.78 -16.10 2.71
N GLU A 48 2.24 -15.89 3.92
CA GLU A 48 1.23 -14.87 4.16
C GLU A 48 1.86 -13.54 4.59
N ALA A 49 1.11 -12.46 4.38
CA ALA A 49 1.42 -11.12 4.86
C ALA A 49 0.74 -10.86 6.20
N LEU A 50 1.00 -11.73 7.19
CA LEU A 50 0.41 -11.64 8.52
C LEU A 50 1.51 -11.33 9.55
N LEU A 51 1.17 -10.51 10.54
CA LEU A 51 2.04 -10.24 11.69
C LEU A 51 1.28 -10.51 12.98
N GLU A 52 1.61 -11.62 13.64
CA GLU A 52 1.08 -11.96 14.96
C GLU A 52 1.90 -11.21 16.03
N THR A 53 1.20 -10.61 16.97
CA THR A 53 1.79 -9.89 18.09
C THR A 53 1.11 -10.26 19.40
N GLU A 54 1.87 -10.23 20.49
CA GLU A 54 1.36 -10.28 21.85
C GLU A 54 1.53 -8.90 22.47
N ILE A 55 0.44 -8.27 22.89
CA ILE A 55 0.39 -6.91 23.42
C ILE A 55 -0.38 -6.92 24.74
N ASP A 56 0.33 -6.73 25.84
CA ASP A 56 -0.22 -6.79 27.20
C ASP A 56 -1.09 -8.05 27.43
N GLY A 57 -0.59 -9.21 26.99
CA GLY A 57 -1.26 -10.52 27.14
C GLY A 57 -2.35 -10.83 26.09
N ARG A 58 -2.63 -9.92 25.16
CA ARG A 58 -3.59 -10.13 24.06
C ARG A 58 -2.89 -10.51 22.76
N THR A 59 -3.46 -11.46 22.03
CA THR A 59 -3.05 -11.83 20.68
C THR A 59 -3.67 -10.85 19.67
N VAL A 60 -2.84 -9.98 19.12
CA VAL A 60 -3.24 -8.98 18.12
C VAL A 60 -2.58 -9.32 16.79
N VAL A 61 -3.39 -9.43 15.74
CA VAL A 61 -2.92 -9.80 14.40
C VAL A 61 -3.06 -8.61 13.47
N PHE A 62 -2.02 -8.32 12.71
CA PHE A 62 -2.10 -7.41 11.57
C PHE A 62 -2.16 -8.24 10.29
N ASP A 63 -3.26 -8.12 9.56
CA ASP A 63 -3.47 -8.74 8.26
C ASP A 63 -3.22 -7.73 7.13
N LEU A 64 -2.09 -7.94 6.45
CA LEU A 64 -1.59 -7.09 5.38
C LEU A 64 -1.73 -7.74 4.00
N MET A 65 -2.58 -8.78 3.87
CA MET A 65 -2.87 -9.41 2.58
C MET A 65 -3.58 -8.44 1.62
N ASP A 66 -3.32 -8.63 0.32
CA ASP A 66 -4.09 -7.97 -0.73
C ASP A 66 -5.43 -8.70 -0.88
N GLY A 67 -6.50 -8.14 -0.30
CA GLY A 67 -7.82 -8.74 -0.35
C GLY A 67 -8.03 -9.90 0.63
N TYR A 68 -8.65 -10.98 0.13
CA TYR A 68 -9.10 -12.15 0.91
C TYR A 68 -8.51 -13.46 0.35
N PHE A 69 -7.48 -13.35 -0.50
CA PHE A 69 -6.78 -14.49 -1.06
C PHE A 69 -5.66 -14.89 -0.09
N TYR A 70 -5.77 -16.06 0.53
CA TYR A 70 -4.75 -16.63 1.42
C TYR A 70 -4.18 -17.90 0.79
N ASN A 71 -2.88 -18.11 0.94
CA ASN A 71 -2.20 -19.31 0.42
C ASN A 71 -2.55 -20.56 1.23
N ASP A 72 -2.71 -20.43 2.56
CA ASP A 72 -3.18 -21.46 3.48
C ASP A 72 -4.36 -20.93 4.32
N PRO A 73 -5.59 -20.96 3.78
CA PRO A 73 -6.77 -20.45 4.49
C PRO A 73 -6.99 -21.12 5.85
N ALA A 74 -6.63 -22.40 6.01
CA ALA A 74 -6.82 -23.11 7.28
C ALA A 74 -5.90 -22.56 8.37
N ALA A 75 -4.63 -22.32 8.06
CA ALA A 75 -3.69 -21.71 8.98
C ALA A 75 -4.10 -20.27 9.36
N VAL A 76 -4.60 -19.49 8.40
CA VAL A 76 -5.09 -18.12 8.64
C VAL A 76 -6.33 -18.13 9.54
N LEU A 77 -7.30 -19.02 9.28
CA LEU A 77 -8.49 -19.16 10.12
C LEU A 77 -8.12 -19.57 11.55
N ALA A 78 -7.20 -20.52 11.73
CA ALA A 78 -6.73 -20.92 13.05
C ALA A 78 -6.03 -19.78 13.81
N LEU A 79 -5.33 -18.88 13.10
CA LEU A 79 -4.78 -17.65 13.69
C LEU A 79 -5.88 -16.67 14.09
N PHE A 80 -6.85 -16.42 13.21
CA PHE A 80 -7.91 -15.45 13.47
C PHE A 80 -8.85 -15.91 14.59
N GLN A 81 -9.10 -17.21 14.71
CA GLN A 81 -9.90 -17.78 15.80
C GLN A 81 -9.29 -17.50 17.18
N ARG A 82 -7.97 -17.68 17.33
CA ARG A 82 -7.26 -17.44 18.59
C ARG A 82 -6.91 -15.98 18.87
N ALA A 83 -7.01 -15.11 17.85
CA ALA A 83 -6.72 -13.69 18.02
C ALA A 83 -7.82 -13.02 18.84
N ASP A 84 -7.42 -12.05 19.66
CA ASP A 84 -8.36 -11.16 20.35
C ASP A 84 -8.83 -10.05 19.40
N VAL A 85 -7.93 -9.52 18.58
CA VAL A 85 -8.21 -8.48 17.57
C VAL A 85 -7.41 -8.73 16.30
N VAL A 86 -8.01 -8.47 15.13
CA VAL A 86 -7.33 -8.54 13.84
C VAL A 86 -7.50 -7.21 13.08
N PHE A 87 -6.42 -6.48 12.90
CA PHE A 87 -6.39 -5.29 12.07
C PHE A 87 -6.12 -5.66 10.61
N LYS A 88 -7.12 -5.49 9.73
CA LYS A 88 -7.06 -5.89 8.33
C LYS A 88 -6.89 -4.69 7.39
N ARG A 89 -5.92 -4.73 6.47
CA ARG A 89 -5.73 -3.66 5.46
C ARG A 89 -6.87 -3.64 4.44
N SER A 90 -7.30 -4.81 3.98
CA SER A 90 -8.39 -4.98 3.01
C SER A 90 -9.72 -5.22 3.72
N PHE A 91 -10.08 -4.33 4.64
CA PHE A 91 -11.30 -4.46 5.43
C PHE A 91 -12.55 -4.20 4.58
N SER A 92 -13.48 -5.14 4.54
CA SER A 92 -14.82 -4.98 3.97
C SER A 92 -15.83 -5.62 4.92
N ALA A 93 -16.78 -4.84 5.43
CA ALA A 93 -17.82 -5.34 6.34
C ALA A 93 -18.66 -6.45 5.69
N GLU A 94 -18.88 -6.40 4.38
CA GLU A 94 -19.58 -7.44 3.63
C GLU A 94 -18.79 -8.74 3.59
N LYS A 95 -17.54 -8.70 3.12
CA LYS A 95 -16.70 -9.91 3.03
C LYS A 95 -16.32 -10.46 4.41
N ASN A 96 -16.16 -9.58 5.40
CA ASN A 96 -15.83 -9.97 6.78
C ASN A 96 -16.92 -10.81 7.44
N ARG A 97 -18.21 -10.61 7.08
CA ARG A 97 -19.32 -11.45 7.57
C ARG A 97 -19.24 -12.90 7.11
N GLN A 98 -18.41 -13.21 6.11
CA GLN A 98 -18.22 -14.56 5.59
C GLN A 98 -17.21 -15.37 6.44
N PHE A 99 -16.46 -14.74 7.36
CA PHE A 99 -15.62 -15.49 8.29
C PHE A 99 -16.48 -16.26 9.31
N PRO A 100 -16.09 -17.50 9.66
CA PRO A 100 -16.86 -18.32 10.59
C PRO A 100 -16.75 -17.84 12.04
N GLY A 101 -17.75 -18.18 12.84
CA GLY A 101 -17.76 -17.94 14.28
C GLY A 101 -17.72 -16.46 14.65
N ASP A 102 -16.93 -16.12 15.67
CA ASP A 102 -16.81 -14.76 16.21
C ASP A 102 -15.73 -13.91 15.54
N ILE A 103 -15.02 -14.44 14.53
CA ILE A 103 -13.91 -13.76 13.86
C ILE A 103 -14.33 -12.39 13.33
N SER A 104 -15.50 -12.30 12.70
CA SER A 104 -15.99 -11.07 12.09
C SER A 104 -16.10 -9.91 13.09
N ALA A 105 -16.42 -10.19 14.36
CA ALA A 105 -16.52 -9.21 15.43
C ALA A 105 -15.14 -8.71 15.92
N LYS A 106 -14.07 -9.46 15.66
CA LYS A 106 -12.68 -9.12 16.04
C LYS A 106 -11.95 -8.31 14.98
N LEU A 107 -12.51 -8.20 13.76
CA LEU A 107 -11.88 -7.52 12.64
C LEU A 107 -12.00 -5.99 12.80
N ARG A 108 -10.92 -5.27 12.51
CA ARG A 108 -10.86 -3.80 12.50
C ARG A 108 -10.14 -3.28 11.24
N PRO A 109 -10.52 -2.11 10.71
CA PRO A 109 -9.83 -1.54 9.56
C PRO A 109 -8.43 -1.01 9.96
N LEU A 110 -7.38 -1.50 9.29
CA LEU A 110 -6.01 -1.00 9.46
C LEU A 110 -5.69 0.17 8.52
N GLY A 111 -6.27 0.14 7.32
CA GLY A 111 -6.09 1.17 6.30
C GLY A 111 -5.02 0.86 5.26
N LEU A 112 -4.33 1.92 4.84
CA LEU A 112 -3.40 1.91 3.71
C LEU A 112 -2.09 1.20 4.03
N ASN A 113 -1.40 0.67 3.01
CA ASN A 113 -0.09 0.03 3.13
C ASN A 113 0.86 0.44 2.00
N TYR A 114 2.15 0.48 2.29
CA TYR A 114 3.24 0.75 1.35
C TYR A 114 4.54 0.17 1.89
N TYR A 115 5.51 -0.06 1.00
CA TYR A 115 6.83 -0.53 1.41
C TYR A 115 7.62 0.59 2.08
N VAL A 116 7.76 0.51 3.40
CA VAL A 116 8.53 1.43 4.22
C VAL A 116 9.21 0.66 5.33
N THR A 117 10.44 1.04 5.65
CA THR A 117 11.22 0.42 6.72
C THR A 117 11.79 1.50 7.63
N CYS A 118 12.61 1.11 8.60
CA CYS A 118 13.38 2.02 9.43
C CYS A 118 14.77 1.41 9.71
N PRO A 119 15.77 2.22 10.08
CA PRO A 119 17.06 1.68 10.52
C PRO A 119 16.87 0.67 11.65
N GLY A 120 17.57 -0.47 11.62
CA GLY A 120 17.45 -1.49 12.66
C GLY A 120 16.14 -2.28 12.61
N SER A 121 15.44 -2.25 11.48
CA SER A 121 14.27 -3.10 11.27
C SER A 121 14.66 -4.59 11.40
N PRO A 122 13.83 -5.44 12.03
CA PRO A 122 14.08 -6.87 12.16
C PRO A 122 14.24 -7.59 10.80
N LEU A 123 13.71 -7.00 9.72
CA LEU A 123 13.87 -7.52 8.36
C LEU A 123 15.28 -7.29 7.78
N GLU A 124 16.10 -6.40 8.36
CA GLU A 124 17.46 -6.12 7.87
C GLU A 124 18.46 -7.25 8.19
N ALA A 125 18.18 -8.07 9.21
CA ALA A 125 19.08 -9.13 9.70
C ALA A 125 19.21 -10.34 8.73
N GLU A 126 18.39 -10.44 7.68
CA GLU A 126 18.36 -11.58 6.74
C GLU A 126 19.44 -11.58 5.64
N ARG A 127 20.35 -10.61 5.61
CA ARG A 127 21.29 -10.45 4.49
C ARG A 127 22.48 -11.43 4.54
N SER A 128 22.22 -12.72 4.35
CA SER A 128 23.27 -13.66 3.95
C SER A 128 23.62 -13.49 2.46
N ALA A 129 24.89 -13.74 2.11
CA ALA A 129 25.48 -13.43 0.80
C ALA A 129 24.75 -14.06 -0.41
N LYS A 130 24.00 -15.16 -0.22
CA LYS A 130 23.27 -15.86 -1.29
C LYS A 130 21.90 -15.24 -1.63
N SER A 131 21.36 -14.38 -0.77
CA SER A 131 20.05 -13.71 -0.99
C SER A 131 20.13 -12.44 -1.87
N ARG A 132 21.35 -12.00 -2.20
CA ARG A 132 21.62 -10.72 -2.89
C ARG A 132 20.98 -10.61 -4.29
N LEU A 133 20.76 -11.72 -5.00
CA LEU A 133 20.24 -11.70 -6.37
C LEU A 133 18.72 -11.53 -6.48
N LYS A 134 17.92 -11.89 -5.47
CA LYS A 134 16.45 -11.64 -5.47
C LYS A 134 16.06 -10.33 -4.77
N GLN A 135 16.93 -9.76 -3.94
CA GLN A 135 16.72 -8.50 -3.21
C GLN A 135 16.81 -7.21 -4.06
N TRP A 136 17.21 -7.31 -5.33
CA TRP A 136 17.41 -6.12 -6.17
C TRP A 136 16.10 -5.40 -6.55
N ALA A 137 14.96 -6.11 -6.56
CA ALA A 137 13.64 -5.50 -6.77
C ALA A 137 13.10 -4.73 -5.52
N LEU A 138 13.76 -4.86 -4.37
CA LEU A 138 13.47 -4.16 -3.10
C LEU A 138 14.57 -3.12 -2.75
N SER A 139 15.44 -2.77 -3.71
CA SER A 139 16.78 -2.23 -3.49
C SER A 139 16.92 -0.78 -3.03
N THR A 140 15.88 -0.15 -2.48
CA THR A 140 16.07 1.09 -1.74
C THR A 140 15.29 1.01 -0.45
N ARG A 141 16.03 0.90 0.66
CA ARG A 141 15.49 1.20 1.99
C ARG A 141 14.83 2.56 1.89
N CYS A 142 13.50 2.58 1.96
CA CYS A 142 12.74 3.82 2.00
C CYS A 142 12.28 3.99 3.43
N TYR A 143 12.72 5.07 4.05
CA TYR A 143 12.29 5.50 5.37
C TYR A 143 11.12 6.48 5.22
N PRO A 144 10.34 6.75 6.29
CA PRO A 144 9.22 7.67 6.21
C PRO A 144 9.55 9.00 5.53
N GLN A 145 10.73 9.57 5.85
CA GLN A 145 11.20 10.85 5.32
C GLN A 145 11.45 10.84 3.81
N ASP A 146 11.68 9.68 3.20
CA ASP A 146 11.88 9.56 1.75
C ASP A 146 10.56 9.73 0.97
N PHE A 147 9.42 9.54 1.63
CA PHE A 147 8.09 9.75 1.05
C PHE A 147 7.55 11.14 1.37
N GLU A 148 7.84 11.63 2.58
CA GLU A 148 7.32 12.88 3.10
C GLU A 148 7.70 14.08 2.21
N ALA A 149 6.70 14.84 1.81
CA ALA A 149 6.84 16.12 1.13
C ALA A 149 5.68 17.03 1.49
N ARG A 150 5.85 18.34 1.29
CA ARG A 150 4.82 19.34 1.57
C ARG A 150 4.50 20.14 0.31
N LEU A 151 3.27 20.04 -0.17
CA LEU A 151 2.78 20.92 -1.23
C LEU A 151 2.28 22.21 -0.59
N THR A 152 3.08 23.27 -0.65
CA THR A 152 2.73 24.59 -0.09
C THR A 152 2.21 25.56 -1.15
N ARG A 153 2.56 25.32 -2.42
CA ARG A 153 2.06 26.10 -3.56
C ARG A 153 1.85 25.19 -4.77
N VAL A 154 0.93 25.59 -5.63
CA VAL A 154 0.70 24.96 -6.94
C VAL A 154 1.38 25.77 -8.02
N ARG A 155 2.06 25.10 -8.96
CA ARG A 155 2.68 25.77 -10.11
C ARG A 155 1.61 26.31 -11.07
N LYS A 156 1.98 27.32 -11.87
CA LYS A 156 1.13 27.85 -12.95
C LYS A 156 0.68 26.75 -13.93
N LYS A 157 1.54 25.77 -14.20
CA LYS A 157 1.22 24.53 -14.92
C LYS A 157 1.44 23.35 -13.95
N PRO A 158 0.41 22.89 -13.22
CA PRO A 158 0.53 21.77 -12.30
C PRO A 158 0.91 20.49 -13.05
N ARG A 159 1.74 19.64 -12.45
CA ARG A 159 2.17 18.37 -13.04
C ARG A 159 1.26 17.23 -12.62
N ILE A 160 1.09 16.28 -13.53
CA ILE A 160 0.33 15.05 -13.32
C ILE A 160 1.29 13.86 -13.44
N LEU A 161 1.24 12.93 -12.49
CA LEU A 161 2.07 11.72 -12.49
C LEU A 161 1.21 10.46 -12.50
N PHE A 162 1.46 9.57 -13.45
CA PHE A 162 0.95 8.20 -13.42
C PHE A 162 2.00 7.21 -13.87
N LEU A 163 2.76 6.68 -12.91
CA LEU A 163 3.69 5.59 -13.17
C LEU A 163 3.05 4.29 -12.70
N THR A 164 3.13 3.22 -13.49
CA THR A 164 2.56 1.91 -13.13
C THR A 164 3.46 0.75 -13.59
N ARG A 165 3.04 -0.48 -13.31
CA ARG A 165 3.65 -1.71 -13.85
C ARG A 165 2.55 -2.53 -14.52
N LEU A 166 2.93 -3.38 -15.46
CA LEU A 166 2.07 -4.46 -15.93
C LEU A 166 2.36 -5.75 -15.15
N TRP A 167 1.36 -6.59 -15.02
CA TRP A 167 1.45 -7.91 -14.42
C TRP A 167 1.46 -8.98 -15.51
N ASP A 168 2.39 -9.93 -15.50
CA ASP A 168 2.46 -10.93 -16.56
C ASP A 168 1.49 -12.09 -16.25
N PRO A 169 0.37 -12.25 -16.97
CA PRO A 169 -0.61 -13.30 -16.69
C PRO A 169 -0.06 -14.72 -16.92
N GLU A 170 1.12 -14.84 -17.52
CA GLU A 170 1.83 -16.11 -17.71
C GLU A 170 2.80 -16.42 -16.55
N GLU A 171 2.82 -15.63 -15.46
CA GLU A 171 3.63 -15.95 -14.28
C GLU A 171 3.20 -17.28 -13.65
N PRO A 172 4.14 -18.18 -13.28
CA PRO A 172 3.81 -19.47 -12.68
C PRO A 172 2.89 -19.39 -11.46
N ALA A 173 2.95 -18.29 -10.70
CA ALA A 173 2.12 -18.05 -9.52
C ALA A 173 0.61 -17.93 -9.84
N VAL A 174 0.25 -17.52 -11.07
CA VAL A 174 -1.14 -17.32 -11.50
C VAL A 174 -1.58 -18.26 -12.63
N GLN A 175 -0.66 -19.08 -13.16
CA GLN A 175 -0.98 -20.01 -14.25
C GLN A 175 -2.12 -20.97 -13.93
N GLN A 176 -2.26 -21.40 -12.66
CA GLN A 176 -3.32 -22.30 -12.22
C GLN A 176 -4.64 -21.61 -11.83
N TYR A 177 -4.73 -20.29 -11.96
CA TYR A 177 -5.87 -19.47 -11.53
C TYR A 177 -6.42 -18.63 -12.70
N PRO A 178 -7.27 -19.18 -13.57
CA PRO A 178 -7.78 -18.48 -14.76
C PRO A 178 -8.45 -17.14 -14.46
N GLU A 179 -9.15 -17.05 -13.33
CA GLU A 179 -9.79 -15.83 -12.84
C GLU A 179 -8.76 -14.73 -12.48
N LEU A 180 -7.62 -15.10 -11.90
CA LEU A 180 -6.54 -14.15 -11.62
C LEU A 180 -5.87 -13.70 -12.92
N GLN A 181 -5.66 -14.60 -13.87
CA GLN A 181 -5.13 -14.20 -15.18
C GLN A 181 -6.06 -13.21 -15.89
N ALA A 182 -7.38 -13.44 -15.84
CA ALA A 182 -8.37 -12.53 -16.41
C ALA A 182 -8.33 -11.16 -15.71
N GLU A 183 -8.26 -11.13 -14.37
CA GLU A 183 -8.06 -9.89 -13.61
C GLU A 183 -6.79 -9.15 -14.05
N TRP A 184 -5.66 -9.87 -14.15
CA TRP A 184 -4.37 -9.26 -14.51
C TRP A 184 -4.39 -8.69 -15.94
N ARG A 185 -5.01 -9.40 -16.89
CA ARG A 185 -5.22 -8.91 -18.26
C ARG A 185 -6.08 -7.64 -18.28
N GLN A 186 -7.18 -7.61 -17.52
CA GLN A 186 -8.04 -6.43 -17.44
C GLN A 186 -7.31 -5.24 -16.81
N VAL A 187 -6.64 -5.44 -15.66
CA VAL A 187 -5.85 -4.39 -15.00
C VAL A 187 -4.78 -3.82 -15.93
N ASN A 188 -4.13 -4.65 -16.74
CA ASN A 188 -3.15 -4.18 -17.71
C ASN A 188 -3.81 -3.36 -18.82
N ALA A 189 -4.91 -3.84 -19.40
CA ALA A 189 -5.66 -3.13 -20.44
C ALA A 189 -6.11 -1.74 -19.95
N ASP A 190 -6.71 -1.66 -18.77
CA ASP A 190 -7.19 -0.39 -18.19
C ASP A 190 -6.04 0.60 -17.99
N ARG A 191 -4.88 0.11 -17.51
CA ARG A 191 -3.67 0.94 -17.32
C ARG A 191 -3.11 1.46 -18.64
N ILE A 192 -3.06 0.63 -19.68
CA ILE A 192 -2.55 1.00 -21.00
C ILE A 192 -3.47 2.05 -21.64
N GLU A 193 -4.78 1.81 -21.61
CA GLU A 193 -5.77 2.76 -22.16
C GLU A 193 -5.69 4.11 -21.45
N LEU A 194 -5.63 4.09 -20.12
CA LEU A 194 -5.49 5.31 -19.32
C LEU A 194 -4.21 6.07 -19.67
N LEU A 195 -3.07 5.38 -19.82
CA LEU A 195 -1.80 6.00 -20.17
C LEU A 195 -1.86 6.72 -21.51
N HIS A 196 -2.37 6.06 -22.57
CA HIS A 196 -2.51 6.70 -23.88
C HIS A 196 -3.40 7.94 -23.80
N ARG A 197 -4.53 7.84 -23.09
CA ARG A 197 -5.45 8.95 -22.97
C ARG A 197 -4.83 10.15 -22.26
N LEU A 198 -4.16 9.93 -21.12
CA LEU A 198 -3.55 11.01 -20.36
C LEU A 198 -2.35 11.64 -21.09
N GLN A 199 -1.58 10.86 -21.86
CA GLN A 199 -0.53 11.38 -22.73
C GLN A 199 -1.11 12.31 -23.81
N ALA A 200 -2.22 11.92 -24.44
CA ALA A 200 -2.88 12.72 -25.47
C ALA A 200 -3.55 13.98 -24.89
N ALA A 201 -4.20 13.86 -23.73
CA ALA A 201 -4.96 14.97 -23.14
C ALA A 201 -4.08 16.05 -22.49
N PHE A 202 -2.88 15.68 -22.00
CA PHE A 202 -2.02 16.55 -21.18
C PHE A 202 -0.53 16.48 -21.58
N PRO A 203 -0.17 16.71 -22.85
CA PRO A 203 1.21 16.47 -23.35
C PRO A 203 2.29 17.30 -22.64
N GLU A 204 1.94 18.47 -22.09
CA GLU A 204 2.90 19.34 -21.40
C GLU A 204 3.00 19.11 -19.88
N GLN A 205 2.00 18.46 -19.28
CA GLN A 205 1.86 18.36 -17.82
C GLN A 205 2.01 16.93 -17.30
N PHE A 206 1.73 15.94 -18.15
CA PHE A 206 1.70 14.53 -17.78
C PHE A 206 3.06 13.86 -17.88
N THR A 207 3.44 13.16 -16.82
CA THR A 207 4.53 12.19 -16.83
C THR A 207 3.93 10.83 -16.47
N GLY A 208 3.89 9.91 -17.43
CA GLY A 208 3.38 8.58 -17.16
C GLY A 208 3.83 7.52 -18.14
N GLY A 209 3.81 6.28 -17.66
CA GLY A 209 4.22 5.08 -18.39
C GLY A 209 4.40 3.87 -17.48
N VAL A 210 4.95 2.80 -18.05
CA VAL A 210 5.14 1.51 -17.36
C VAL A 210 6.61 1.22 -17.07
N SER A 211 6.87 0.53 -15.97
CA SER A 211 8.19 -0.10 -15.73
C SER A 211 8.50 -1.15 -16.79
N ASP A 212 9.77 -1.25 -17.17
CA ASP A 212 10.25 -2.24 -18.13
C ASP A 212 10.15 -3.66 -17.55
N ASN A 213 9.35 -4.51 -18.20
CA ASN A 213 9.26 -5.95 -17.95
C ASN A 213 8.83 -6.71 -19.22
N ALA A 214 8.88 -8.04 -19.16
CA ALA A 214 8.56 -8.89 -20.31
C ALA A 214 7.14 -8.66 -20.86
N CYS A 215 6.15 -8.46 -19.97
CA CYS A 215 4.77 -8.17 -20.36
C CYS A 215 4.65 -6.80 -21.05
N ALA A 216 5.26 -5.76 -20.50
CA ALA A 216 5.27 -4.41 -21.07
C ALA A 216 5.92 -4.38 -22.46
N ARG A 217 7.05 -5.09 -22.64
CA ARG A 217 7.74 -5.19 -23.95
C ARG A 217 6.86 -5.84 -25.03
N ARG A 218 5.97 -6.76 -24.64
CA ARG A 218 5.05 -7.43 -25.57
C ARG A 218 3.81 -6.59 -25.87
N GLN A 219 3.23 -5.94 -24.84
CA GLN A 219 1.90 -5.32 -24.95
C GLN A 219 1.94 -3.83 -25.31
N CYS A 220 2.91 -3.07 -24.80
CA CYS A 220 2.97 -1.61 -24.96
C CYS A 220 4.42 -1.08 -24.88
N PRO A 221 5.32 -1.52 -25.78
CA PRO A 221 6.74 -1.11 -25.74
C PRO A 221 6.94 0.42 -25.81
N GLU A 222 6.02 1.15 -26.44
CA GLU A 222 6.00 2.60 -26.56
C GLU A 222 5.70 3.33 -25.23
N LEU A 223 5.08 2.66 -24.27
CA LEU A 223 4.78 3.21 -22.93
C LEU A 223 5.88 2.93 -21.91
N ILE A 224 6.91 2.15 -22.26
CA ILE A 224 8.00 1.81 -21.34
C ILE A 224 8.85 3.05 -21.05
N LEU A 225 8.99 3.36 -19.76
CA LEU A 225 9.88 4.41 -19.29
C LEU A 225 11.19 3.82 -18.76
N PRO A 226 12.34 4.48 -19.04
CA PRO A 226 13.63 3.99 -18.59
C PRO A 226 13.74 4.02 -17.06
N ASP A 227 14.57 3.13 -16.49
CA ASP A 227 14.73 2.97 -15.04
C ASP A 227 15.16 4.28 -14.33
N LYS A 228 15.90 5.16 -15.02
CA LYS A 228 16.20 6.51 -14.51
C LYS A 228 14.95 7.35 -14.17
N LEU A 229 13.77 6.98 -14.69
CA LEU A 229 12.48 7.58 -14.38
C LEU A 229 11.66 6.75 -13.38
N THR A 230 11.69 5.42 -13.50
CA THR A 230 10.80 4.49 -12.78
C THR A 230 11.42 3.86 -11.55
N GLY A 231 12.76 3.83 -11.44
CA GLY A 231 13.51 3.35 -10.29
C GLY A 231 13.11 4.10 -9.02
N LYS A 232 13.05 3.38 -7.89
CA LYS A 232 12.33 3.84 -6.68
C LYS A 232 12.71 5.25 -6.21
N ARG A 233 14.00 5.62 -6.12
CA ARG A 233 14.42 6.98 -5.73
C ARG A 233 14.04 8.05 -6.75
N ALA A 234 14.18 7.74 -8.05
CA ALA A 234 13.78 8.65 -9.10
C ALA A 234 12.26 8.87 -9.11
N TYR A 235 11.50 7.80 -8.89
CA TYR A 235 10.06 7.85 -8.70
C TYR A 235 9.67 8.72 -7.50
N LEU A 236 10.26 8.47 -6.31
CA LEU A 236 9.95 9.25 -5.10
C LEU A 236 10.24 10.74 -5.32
N HIS A 237 11.40 11.07 -5.89
CA HIS A 237 11.73 12.44 -6.24
C HIS A 237 10.68 13.06 -7.17
N ARG A 238 10.22 12.36 -8.22
CA ARG A 238 9.18 12.89 -9.12
C ARG A 238 7.85 13.08 -8.42
N MET A 239 7.42 12.09 -7.65
CA MET A 239 6.19 12.12 -6.87
C MET A 239 6.15 13.34 -5.94
N GLN A 240 7.23 13.57 -5.18
CA GLN A 240 7.35 14.73 -4.28
C GLN A 240 7.27 16.07 -5.02
N HIS A 241 7.69 16.11 -6.29
CA HIS A 241 7.69 17.32 -7.13
C HIS A 241 6.48 17.43 -8.07
N THR A 242 5.45 16.61 -7.89
CA THR A 242 4.21 16.62 -8.68
C THR A 242 3.05 17.14 -7.83
N GLU A 243 2.08 17.82 -8.41
CA GLU A 243 0.87 18.30 -7.73
C GLU A 243 -0.23 17.22 -7.64
N ILE A 244 -0.49 16.53 -8.75
CA ILE A 244 -1.57 15.54 -8.85
C ILE A 244 -0.99 14.16 -9.23
N CYS A 245 -1.33 13.13 -8.46
CA CYS A 245 -0.97 11.75 -8.75
C CYS A 245 -2.20 10.92 -9.11
N VAL A 246 -2.08 10.08 -10.13
CA VAL A 246 -3.12 9.11 -10.50
C VAL A 246 -2.76 7.74 -9.92
N ALA A 247 -3.74 7.06 -9.34
CA ALA A 247 -3.63 5.69 -8.85
C ALA A 247 -4.62 4.77 -9.57
N SER A 248 -4.24 3.50 -9.72
CA SER A 248 -5.13 2.43 -10.21
C SER A 248 -5.22 1.34 -9.16
N THR A 249 -6.25 0.50 -9.27
CA THR A 249 -6.50 -0.66 -8.41
C THR A 249 -5.31 -1.62 -8.47
N GLY A 250 -4.98 -2.19 -7.31
CA GLY A 250 -4.02 -3.28 -7.19
C GLY A 250 -4.63 -4.62 -7.57
N LEU A 251 -3.86 -5.69 -7.44
CA LEU A 251 -4.39 -7.05 -7.63
C LEU A 251 -5.42 -7.40 -6.55
N HIS A 252 -6.30 -8.37 -6.81
CA HIS A 252 -7.36 -8.80 -5.88
C HIS A 252 -8.32 -7.67 -5.47
N GLY A 253 -8.51 -6.69 -6.36
CA GLY A 253 -9.24 -5.45 -6.08
C GLY A 253 -8.67 -4.63 -4.91
N SER A 254 -7.38 -4.80 -4.59
CA SER A 254 -6.72 -4.12 -3.47
C SER A 254 -6.45 -2.65 -3.72
N THR A 255 -6.33 -1.90 -2.63
CA THR A 255 -5.83 -0.53 -2.70
C THR A 255 -4.35 -0.57 -3.05
N GLY A 256 -4.01 -0.03 -4.22
CA GLY A 256 -2.63 0.00 -4.72
C GLY A 256 -1.70 0.78 -3.79
N TRP A 257 -0.49 0.26 -3.57
CA TRP A 257 0.44 0.83 -2.58
C TRP A 257 0.86 2.27 -2.90
N LYS A 258 0.86 2.65 -4.18
CA LYS A 258 1.17 4.03 -4.59
C LYS A 258 0.18 5.05 -4.01
N LEU A 259 -1.07 4.66 -3.75
CA LEU A 259 -2.02 5.56 -3.08
C LEU A 259 -1.48 6.01 -1.72
N ALA A 260 -0.98 5.07 -0.92
CA ALA A 260 -0.39 5.36 0.39
C ALA A 260 0.86 6.24 0.28
N GLU A 261 1.67 6.05 -0.76
CA GLU A 261 2.86 6.87 -1.04
C GLU A 261 2.47 8.31 -1.43
N TYR A 262 1.41 8.48 -2.21
CA TYR A 262 0.88 9.80 -2.58
C TYR A 262 0.28 10.52 -1.38
N VAL A 263 -0.38 9.79 -0.48
CA VAL A 263 -0.88 10.31 0.79
C VAL A 263 0.28 10.74 1.69
N ALA A 264 1.34 9.93 1.80
CA ALA A 264 2.55 10.27 2.55
C ALA A 264 3.26 11.53 2.01
N ALA A 265 3.23 11.73 0.70
CA ALA A 265 3.75 12.94 0.06
C ALA A 265 2.76 14.12 0.09
N GLY A 266 1.54 13.96 0.63
CA GLY A 266 0.50 15.00 0.63
C GLY A 266 0.19 15.52 -0.77
N ARG A 267 -0.14 14.63 -1.71
CA ARG A 267 -0.51 14.99 -3.09
C ARG A 267 -2.02 15.10 -3.25
N ALA A 268 -2.48 15.82 -4.29
CA ALA A 268 -3.84 15.61 -4.80
C ALA A 268 -3.89 14.29 -5.57
N ILE A 269 -5.00 13.56 -5.46
CA ILE A 269 -5.10 12.18 -5.91
C ILE A 269 -6.37 11.96 -6.73
N VAL A 270 -6.21 11.32 -7.88
CA VAL A 270 -7.31 10.77 -8.69
C VAL A 270 -7.11 9.26 -8.76
N THR A 271 -8.09 8.47 -8.33
CA THR A 271 -7.93 7.01 -8.19
C THR A 271 -9.18 6.26 -8.65
N GLU A 272 -9.03 5.00 -9.04
CA GLU A 272 -10.17 4.08 -9.14
C GLU A 272 -10.86 3.89 -7.78
N PRO A 273 -12.14 3.44 -7.75
CA PRO A 273 -12.91 3.34 -6.52
C PRO A 273 -12.25 2.42 -5.49
N LEU A 274 -12.16 2.90 -4.25
CA LEU A 274 -11.64 2.11 -3.13
C LEU A 274 -12.67 1.08 -2.68
N ARG A 275 -12.32 -0.20 -2.72
CA ARG A 275 -13.21 -1.32 -2.35
C ARG A 275 -13.18 -1.67 -0.86
N TYR A 276 -12.20 -1.13 -0.13
CA TYR A 276 -11.94 -1.46 1.27
C TYR A 276 -12.05 -0.21 2.13
N THR A 277 -12.66 -0.37 3.31
CA THR A 277 -12.86 0.70 4.29
C THR A 277 -11.52 1.11 4.88
N LEU A 278 -11.28 2.43 4.89
CA LEU A 278 -10.12 3.03 5.54
C LEU A 278 -10.56 3.71 6.85
N PRO A 279 -9.75 3.64 7.92
CA PRO A 279 -10.04 4.34 9.16
C PRO A 279 -9.86 5.86 8.99
N GLY A 280 -10.24 6.65 9.99
CA GLY A 280 -9.80 8.05 10.09
C GLY A 280 -10.44 9.06 9.14
N GLY A 281 -11.59 8.73 8.53
CA GLY A 281 -12.35 9.66 7.68
C GLY A 281 -11.63 10.03 6.38
N PHE A 282 -11.02 9.02 5.73
CA PHE A 282 -10.44 9.16 4.40
C PHE A 282 -11.54 9.10 3.34
N GLU A 283 -11.84 10.24 2.71
CA GLU A 283 -13.11 10.44 1.98
C GLU A 283 -12.89 10.95 0.55
N GLU A 284 -13.77 10.52 -0.36
CA GLU A 284 -13.87 11.10 -1.70
C GLU A 284 -14.27 12.59 -1.63
N GLY A 285 -13.73 13.40 -2.54
CA GLY A 285 -13.89 14.86 -2.57
C GLY A 285 -12.95 15.60 -1.62
N LYS A 286 -12.50 14.94 -0.54
CA LYS A 286 -11.59 15.51 0.47
C LYS A 286 -10.16 15.02 0.32
N ASN A 287 -9.97 13.71 0.24
CA ASN A 287 -8.66 13.05 0.17
C ASN A 287 -8.30 12.59 -1.24
N TYR A 288 -9.30 12.28 -2.06
CA TYR A 288 -9.13 11.82 -3.43
C TYR A 288 -10.38 12.12 -4.26
N LYS A 289 -10.26 12.04 -5.58
CA LYS A 289 -11.38 11.97 -6.52
C LYS A 289 -11.42 10.59 -7.19
N THR A 290 -12.61 10.06 -7.44
CA THR A 290 -12.78 8.75 -8.08
C THR A 290 -12.90 8.87 -9.60
N TYR A 291 -12.48 7.84 -10.33
CA TYR A 291 -12.85 7.63 -11.73
C TYR A 291 -13.13 6.15 -12.02
N THR A 292 -14.01 5.87 -12.97
CA THR A 292 -14.37 4.52 -13.42
C THR A 292 -14.02 4.27 -14.89
N SER A 293 -13.58 5.31 -15.60
CA SER A 293 -13.10 5.22 -16.98
C SER A 293 -11.95 6.20 -17.23
N PRO A 294 -11.13 5.99 -18.28
CA PRO A 294 -10.13 6.96 -18.68
C PRO A 294 -10.72 8.36 -18.97
N ALA A 295 -11.95 8.43 -19.49
CA ALA A 295 -12.65 9.69 -19.74
C ALA A 295 -12.95 10.47 -18.48
N GLU A 296 -13.49 9.78 -17.49
CA GLU A 296 -13.78 10.37 -16.19
C GLU A 296 -12.48 10.77 -15.49
N CYS A 297 -11.41 9.98 -15.59
CA CYS A 297 -10.09 10.35 -15.04
C CYS A 297 -9.59 11.67 -15.65
N GLU A 298 -9.68 11.80 -16.98
CA GLU A 298 -9.34 13.05 -17.68
C GLU A 298 -10.18 14.22 -17.17
N GLU A 299 -11.49 14.04 -16.99
CA GLU A 299 -12.39 15.08 -16.47
C GLU A 299 -12.00 15.51 -15.05
N GLN A 300 -11.78 14.55 -14.14
CA GLN A 300 -11.34 14.84 -12.76
C GLN A 300 -10.02 15.61 -12.74
N LEU A 301 -9.08 15.27 -13.63
CA LEU A 301 -7.83 15.99 -13.79
C LEU A 301 -8.06 17.42 -14.31
N ARG A 302 -8.91 17.62 -15.32
CA ARG A 302 -9.25 18.97 -15.81
C ARG A 302 -9.89 19.84 -14.73
N GLN A 303 -10.78 19.28 -13.91
CA GLN A 303 -11.37 19.98 -12.78
C GLN A 303 -10.30 20.43 -11.76
N LEU A 304 -9.39 19.53 -11.37
CA LEU A 304 -8.30 19.88 -10.45
C LEU A 304 -7.33 20.91 -11.05
N LEU A 305 -6.98 20.79 -12.33
CA LEU A 305 -6.09 21.73 -13.01
C LEU A 305 -6.69 23.15 -13.10
N ALA A 306 -8.02 23.27 -13.16
CA ALA A 306 -8.72 24.54 -13.14
C ALA A 306 -8.82 25.16 -11.74
N ASP A 307 -8.58 24.38 -10.67
CA ASP A 307 -8.69 24.81 -9.28
C ASP A 307 -7.43 24.46 -8.44
N PRO A 308 -6.40 25.33 -8.47
CA PRO A 308 -5.23 25.20 -7.61
C PRO A 308 -5.54 25.17 -6.11
N ALA A 309 -6.65 25.77 -5.66
CA ALA A 309 -7.02 25.76 -4.25
C ALA A 309 -7.54 24.38 -3.83
N ALA A 310 -8.32 23.71 -4.68
CA ALA A 310 -8.73 22.32 -4.46
C ALA A 310 -7.54 21.36 -4.39
N ILE A 311 -6.54 21.53 -5.26
CA ILE A 311 -5.29 20.74 -5.19
C ILE A 311 -4.61 20.92 -3.82
N LEU A 312 -4.46 22.18 -3.36
CA LEU A 312 -3.82 22.46 -2.07
C LEU A 312 -4.63 21.92 -0.89
N ALA A 313 -5.96 22.07 -0.90
CA ALA A 313 -6.83 21.57 0.15
C ALA A 313 -6.73 20.04 0.27
N MET A 314 -6.83 19.31 -0.85
CA MET A 314 -6.69 17.86 -0.87
C MET A 314 -5.29 17.42 -0.40
N ALA A 315 -4.23 18.09 -0.84
CA ALA A 315 -2.87 17.84 -0.39
C ALA A 315 -2.70 18.01 1.13
N GLN A 316 -3.32 19.03 1.72
CA GLN A 316 -3.31 19.27 3.16
C GLN A 316 -4.07 18.19 3.93
N HIS A 317 -5.25 17.78 3.44
CA HIS A 317 -6.01 16.67 4.03
C HIS A 317 -5.22 15.36 4.00
N ASN A 318 -4.53 15.06 2.90
CA ASN A 318 -3.70 13.87 2.77
C ASN A 318 -2.47 13.91 3.68
N ALA A 319 -1.81 15.06 3.80
CA ALA A 319 -0.71 15.23 4.75
C ALA A 319 -1.18 15.04 6.21
N ALA A 320 -2.34 15.61 6.57
CA ALA A 320 -2.92 15.44 7.91
C ALA A 320 -3.31 13.99 8.20
N TYR A 321 -3.92 13.32 7.23
CA TYR A 321 -4.25 11.90 7.32
C TYR A 321 -2.98 11.06 7.51
N TYR A 322 -1.93 11.33 6.74
CA TYR A 322 -0.66 10.62 6.89
C TYR A 322 -0.10 10.72 8.30
N GLN A 323 -0.01 11.95 8.84
CA GLN A 323 0.56 12.20 10.16
C GLN A 323 -0.27 11.64 11.32
N THR A 324 -1.51 11.21 11.06
CA THR A 324 -2.43 10.72 12.09
C THR A 324 -2.73 9.22 11.98
N TRP A 325 -2.79 8.68 10.76
CA TRP A 325 -3.33 7.33 10.51
C TRP A 325 -2.41 6.40 9.71
N LEU A 326 -1.44 6.90 8.94
CA LEU A 326 -0.67 6.08 7.99
C LEU A 326 0.85 6.10 8.20
N ARG A 327 1.42 7.17 8.78
CA ARG A 327 2.84 7.18 9.13
C ARG A 327 3.13 5.99 10.07
N PRO A 328 4.22 5.21 9.89
CA PRO A 328 4.30 3.86 10.45
C PRO A 328 4.02 3.76 11.95
N GLU A 329 4.63 4.62 12.76
CA GLU A 329 4.38 4.65 14.21
C GLU A 329 2.97 5.12 14.57
N GLN A 330 2.33 5.94 13.73
CA GLN A 330 0.99 6.44 13.95
C GLN A 330 -0.04 5.35 13.66
N GLN A 331 0.14 4.59 12.58
CA GLN A 331 -0.72 3.46 12.28
C GLN A 331 -0.71 2.43 13.42
N VAL A 332 0.47 2.12 13.97
CA VAL A 332 0.59 1.27 15.17
C VAL A 332 -0.05 1.94 16.38
N ARG A 333 0.20 3.24 16.63
CA ARG A 333 -0.40 3.96 17.76
C ARG A 333 -1.94 3.97 17.71
N GLN A 334 -2.53 4.09 16.53
CA GLN A 334 -4.00 4.04 16.37
C GLN A 334 -4.54 2.63 16.63
N ALA A 335 -3.83 1.59 16.20
CA ALA A 335 -4.18 0.21 16.54
C ALA A 335 -4.13 -0.02 18.06
N LEU A 336 -3.07 0.45 18.73
CA LEU A 336 -2.91 0.34 20.18
C LEU A 336 -4.00 1.09 20.96
N ARG A 337 -4.34 2.32 20.54
CA ARG A 337 -5.43 3.09 21.16
C ARG A 337 -6.77 2.37 21.13
N GLN A 338 -7.10 1.71 20.01
CA GLN A 338 -8.33 0.91 19.91
C GLN A 338 -8.34 -0.29 20.89
N LEU A 339 -7.17 -0.79 21.29
CA LEU A 339 -7.07 -1.83 22.32
C LEU A 339 -7.29 -1.27 23.73
N GLU A 340 -7.01 0.02 23.97
CA GLU A 340 -7.17 0.66 25.28
C GLU A 340 -8.60 1.14 25.53
N THR A 341 -9.27 1.68 24.50
CA THR A 341 -10.61 2.26 24.63
C THR A 341 -11.72 1.23 24.78
N GLY A 342 -11.42 -0.06 24.61
CA GLY A 342 -12.40 -1.13 24.77
C GLY A 342 -13.57 -1.01 23.80
N GLU A 343 -13.39 -0.31 22.66
CA GLU A 343 -14.34 -0.30 21.54
C GLU A 343 -14.35 -1.70 20.88
N MET A 344 -14.97 -2.63 21.60
CA MET A 344 -15.31 -4.00 21.19
C MET A 344 -16.49 -3.98 20.24
#